data_AF-A0A7C4G778-F1
#
_entry.id   AF-A0A7C4G778-F1
#
_cell.length_a   1.000
_cell.length_b   1.000
_cell.length_c   1.000
_cell.angle_alpha   90.00
_cell.angle_beta   90.00
_cell.angle_gamma   90.00
#
_symmetry.space_group_name_H-M   'P 1'
#
loop_
_entity.id
_entity.type
_entity.pdbx_description
1 polymer ?
#
loop_
_entity_poly.entity_id
_entity_poly.type
_entity_poly.pdbx_seq_one_letter_code
_entity_poly.pdbx_strand_id
1 'polypeptide(L)'
;MRPVRPHPSAAAPPSRRAAAPARGRSPALLWGTTLAAAAVLTALAGLRFRTFWRDLPEPRYAAVDSRALQQAFNTLTAGADPLTRDGLVLSFTSERFVDAWRAPEELPGLLADCRARAAGVSTTAFGRAQLAALTLLSCERVGLTPDETWQRIRADIEALPRAHLATHVRAAIDTYARAYEQVGLPRFAALQAATLAVGYAHGPLVQYFTARLPAVAAAREAVGDARGAALCREALLAVLAAVVAEPGPPGLRAQAMSLLEAVLPSDAAPLAERLRGARAAYRAAQAERPMPVALLAVDHQPAAAPDAYRAALRALASAVWLLASVVGAGVVAVGLGAAAVRRDIAPARRAGTLGVGLAAALLVVLPAELWPRLSPADVSAEVRAWTVANAGAARLPLIAAGVATAASGAGALAWSLLGGGGRGAGRAAAVTWLLMAAAAAGGVWRARAAYATYADETWRALQQAQTEFPGGAASGLPAALAAWRPPGGTR
;
A
#
# COMPACT_ATOMS: atom_id res chain seq x y z
N MET A 1 -27.93 43.18 107.25
CA MET A 1 -26.79 43.90 106.62
C MET A 1 -26.36 43.13 105.37
N ARG A 2 -25.89 43.87 104.36
CA ARG A 2 -25.96 43.59 102.92
C ARG A 2 -25.21 42.32 102.42
N PRO A 3 -25.60 41.83 101.21
CA PRO A 3 -25.43 40.43 100.78
C PRO A 3 -24.18 40.20 99.92
N VAL A 4 -23.62 38.99 99.98
CA VAL A 4 -22.67 38.49 98.99
C VAL A 4 -23.44 37.66 97.96
N ARG A 5 -23.40 38.11 96.70
CA ARG A 5 -24.09 37.52 95.56
C ARG A 5 -23.48 36.16 95.16
N PRO A 6 -24.29 35.24 94.60
CA PRO A 6 -23.80 34.01 94.00
C PRO A 6 -23.23 34.29 92.60
N HIS A 7 -22.09 33.70 92.28
CA HIS A 7 -21.56 33.61 90.92
C HIS A 7 -21.49 32.14 90.48
N PRO A 8 -21.60 31.89 89.16
CA PRO A 8 -22.43 30.83 88.61
C PRO A 8 -21.60 29.62 88.18
N SER A 9 -22.27 28.46 88.18
CA SER A 9 -21.84 27.28 87.43
C SER A 9 -21.85 27.59 85.93
N ALA A 10 -20.69 27.50 85.29
CA ALA A 10 -20.50 27.51 83.84
C ALA A 10 -19.09 26.97 83.54
N ALA A 11 -18.81 26.17 82.53
CA ALA A 11 -19.59 25.38 81.60
C ALA A 11 -18.60 24.35 81.06
N ALA A 12 -19.04 23.11 80.81
CA ALA A 12 -18.21 22.11 80.13
C ALA A 12 -17.67 22.66 78.79
N PRO A 13 -16.43 22.33 78.40
CA PRO A 13 -15.89 22.80 77.14
C PRO A 13 -16.78 22.34 75.98
N PRO A 14 -16.99 23.18 74.95
CA PRO A 14 -17.83 22.83 73.83
C PRO A 14 -17.24 21.60 73.13
N SER A 15 -18.01 20.51 73.13
CA SER A 15 -17.76 19.36 72.29
C SER A 15 -17.52 19.84 70.87
N ARG A 16 -16.34 19.56 70.31
CA ARG A 16 -16.09 19.68 68.87
C ARG A 16 -17.19 18.89 68.15
N ARG A 17 -18.24 19.56 67.69
CA ARG A 17 -19.13 19.01 66.66
C ARG A 17 -18.24 18.83 65.45
N ALA A 18 -17.79 17.59 65.23
CA ALA A 18 -17.19 17.18 63.98
C ALA A 18 -18.15 17.64 62.88
N ALA A 19 -17.65 18.51 62.00
CA ALA A 19 -18.36 18.85 60.78
C ALA A 19 -18.77 17.53 60.11
N ALA A 20 -20.06 17.37 59.82
CA ALA A 20 -20.55 16.21 59.09
C ALA A 20 -19.68 16.09 57.82
N PRO A 21 -19.09 14.91 57.55
CA PRO A 21 -18.28 14.75 56.36
C PRO A 21 -19.15 15.12 55.17
N ALA A 22 -18.69 16.07 54.35
CA ALA A 22 -19.31 16.36 53.07
C ALA A 22 -19.61 15.03 52.39
N ARG A 23 -20.84 14.84 51.90
CA ARG A 23 -21.29 13.64 51.17
C ARG A 23 -20.52 13.52 49.85
N GLY A 24 -19.22 13.27 49.93
CA GLY A 24 -18.38 12.90 48.82
C GLY A 24 -18.73 11.48 48.40
N ARG A 25 -18.85 11.25 47.09
CA ARG A 25 -19.10 9.93 46.52
C ARG A 25 -18.13 8.91 47.12
N SER A 26 -18.63 7.71 47.42
CA SER A 26 -17.80 6.70 48.08
C SER A 26 -16.54 6.40 47.24
N PRO A 27 -15.37 6.23 47.87
CA PRO A 27 -14.12 5.96 47.17
C PRO A 27 -14.14 4.67 46.32
N ALA A 28 -15.10 3.77 46.58
CA ALA A 28 -15.34 2.55 45.80
C ALA A 28 -16.13 2.83 44.52
N LEU A 29 -17.11 3.75 44.58
CA LEU A 29 -17.85 4.22 43.41
C LEU A 29 -16.91 4.92 42.41
N LEU A 30 -16.04 5.82 42.88
CA LEU A 30 -15.08 6.51 42.03
C LEU A 30 -14.12 5.53 41.34
N TRP A 31 -13.62 4.54 42.08
CA TRP A 31 -12.71 3.53 41.53
C TRP A 31 -13.39 2.57 40.55
N GLY A 32 -14.62 2.12 40.84
CA GLY A 32 -15.44 1.34 39.92
C GLY A 32 -15.75 2.10 38.64
N THR A 33 -16.03 3.41 38.73
CA THR A 33 -16.23 4.26 37.54
C THR A 33 -14.95 4.41 36.71
N THR A 34 -13.77 4.49 37.34
CA THR A 34 -12.47 4.56 36.61
C THR A 34 -12.20 3.27 35.84
N LEU A 35 -12.41 2.10 36.45
CA LEU A 35 -12.24 0.81 35.78
C LEU A 35 -13.23 0.62 34.63
N ALA A 36 -14.50 0.98 34.86
CA ALA A 36 -15.52 0.91 33.81
C ALA A 36 -15.19 1.86 32.65
N ALA A 37 -14.77 3.10 32.93
CA ALA A 37 -14.36 4.06 31.90
C ALA A 37 -13.14 3.55 31.10
N ALA A 38 -12.14 2.98 31.77
CA ALA A 38 -10.96 2.41 31.11
C ALA A 38 -11.32 1.22 30.20
N ALA A 39 -12.20 0.33 30.67
CA ALA A 39 -12.69 -0.80 29.89
C ALA A 39 -13.47 -0.35 28.65
N VAL A 40 -14.39 0.60 28.81
CA VAL A 40 -15.17 1.16 27.70
C VAL A 40 -14.26 1.84 26.68
N LEU A 41 -13.30 2.67 27.12
CA LEU A 41 -12.35 3.32 26.22
C LEU A 41 -11.45 2.32 25.49
N THR A 42 -11.00 1.27 26.18
CA THR A 42 -10.21 0.18 25.56
C THR A 42 -11.02 -0.52 24.47
N ALA A 43 -12.27 -0.87 24.75
CA ALA A 43 -13.16 -1.51 23.79
C ALA A 43 -13.45 -0.60 22.58
N LEU A 44 -13.71 0.69 22.81
CA LEU A 44 -13.92 1.67 21.74
C LEU A 44 -12.65 1.88 20.88
N ALA A 45 -11.47 1.93 21.50
CA ALA A 45 -10.20 2.03 20.79
C ALA A 45 -9.95 0.80 19.92
N GLY A 46 -10.17 -0.40 20.45
CA GLY A 46 -10.07 -1.66 19.72
C GLY A 46 -11.07 -1.76 18.57
N LEU A 47 -12.33 -1.37 18.79
CA LEU A 47 -13.37 -1.35 17.75
C LEU A 47 -13.00 -0.39 16.63
N ARG A 48 -12.57 0.84 16.97
CA ARG A 48 -12.12 1.84 15.98
C ARG A 48 -10.89 1.39 15.20
N PHE A 49 -9.95 0.72 15.86
CA PHE A 49 -8.79 0.16 15.19
C PHE A 49 -9.18 -0.97 14.26
N ARG A 50 -10.10 -1.85 14.66
CA ARG A 50 -10.63 -2.92 13.80
C ARG A 50 -11.35 -2.37 12.57
N THR A 51 -12.17 -1.33 12.71
CA THR A 51 -12.81 -0.67 11.56
C THR A 51 -11.78 -0.02 10.65
N PHE A 52 -10.79 0.68 11.23
CA PHE A 52 -9.69 1.28 10.47
C PHE A 52 -8.84 0.23 9.74
N TRP A 53 -8.54 -0.90 10.40
CA TRP A 53 -7.81 -2.02 9.79
C TRP A 53 -8.54 -2.58 8.58
N ARG A 54 -9.87 -2.77 8.68
CA ARG A 54 -10.72 -3.17 7.56
C ARG A 54 -10.82 -2.11 6.45
N ASP A 55 -10.50 -0.85 6.75
CA ASP A 55 -10.45 0.23 5.77
C ASP A 55 -9.12 0.28 5.00
N LEU A 56 -8.09 -0.47 5.42
CA LEU A 56 -6.80 -0.51 4.74
C LEU A 56 -6.90 -1.21 3.37
N PRO A 57 -5.98 -0.91 2.42
CA PRO A 57 -6.08 -1.41 1.05
C PRO A 57 -6.06 -2.92 0.94
N GLU A 58 -5.15 -3.59 1.65
CA GLU A 58 -4.93 -5.03 1.55
C GLU A 58 -6.16 -5.85 2.00
N PRO A 59 -6.76 -5.62 3.19
CA PRO A 59 -8.00 -6.30 3.57
C PRO A 59 -9.18 -6.03 2.63
N ARG A 60 -9.28 -4.81 2.07
CA ARG A 60 -10.33 -4.48 1.09
C ARG A 60 -10.12 -5.18 -0.24
N TYR A 61 -8.88 -5.23 -0.71
CA TYR A 61 -8.50 -5.94 -1.92
C TYR A 61 -8.82 -7.44 -1.81
N ALA A 62 -8.46 -8.06 -0.68
CA ALA A 62 -8.78 -9.46 -0.41
C ALA A 62 -10.30 -9.75 -0.31
N ALA A 63 -11.11 -8.72 -0.06
CA ALA A 63 -12.57 -8.83 0.02
C ALA A 63 -13.30 -8.54 -1.31
N VAL A 64 -12.56 -8.17 -2.38
CA VAL A 64 -13.17 -7.92 -3.69
C VAL A 64 -13.70 -9.21 -4.29
N ASP A 65 -15.00 -9.24 -4.61
CA ASP A 65 -15.57 -10.31 -5.42
C ASP A 65 -15.20 -10.13 -6.89
N SER A 66 -14.50 -11.12 -7.44
CA SER A 66 -14.14 -11.19 -8.86
C SER A 66 -15.33 -11.01 -9.82
N ARG A 67 -16.53 -11.51 -9.47
CA ARG A 67 -17.72 -11.35 -10.31
C ARG A 67 -18.23 -9.93 -10.29
N ALA A 68 -18.29 -9.30 -9.13
CA ALA A 68 -18.65 -7.89 -8.99
C ALA A 68 -17.66 -7.00 -9.73
N LEU A 69 -16.36 -7.30 -9.65
CA LEU A 69 -15.32 -6.58 -10.39
C LEU A 69 -15.52 -6.72 -11.91
N GLN A 70 -15.77 -7.93 -12.41
CA GLN A 70 -16.06 -8.14 -13.82
C GLN A 70 -17.32 -7.40 -14.28
N GLN A 71 -18.37 -7.36 -13.45
CA GLN A 71 -19.59 -6.60 -13.74
C GLN A 71 -19.34 -5.09 -13.78
N ALA A 72 -18.56 -4.56 -12.83
CA ALA A 72 -18.14 -3.16 -12.81
C ALA A 72 -17.36 -2.81 -14.09
N PHE A 73 -16.41 -3.67 -14.50
CA PHE A 73 -15.71 -3.53 -15.77
C PHE A 73 -16.67 -3.49 -16.95
N ASN A 74 -17.53 -4.51 -17.11
CA ASN A 74 -18.46 -4.59 -18.23
C ASN A 74 -19.38 -3.35 -18.32
N THR A 75 -19.81 -2.84 -17.17
CA THR A 75 -20.65 -1.64 -17.10
C THR A 75 -19.90 -0.39 -17.57
N LEU A 76 -18.66 -0.23 -17.13
CA LEU A 76 -17.82 0.92 -17.49
C LEU A 76 -17.36 0.85 -18.96
N THR A 77 -17.11 -0.34 -19.49
CA THR A 77 -16.69 -0.52 -20.89
C THR A 77 -17.83 -0.30 -21.87
N ALA A 78 -19.07 -0.67 -21.52
CA ALA A 78 -20.25 -0.50 -22.38
C ALA A 78 -20.51 0.97 -22.77
N GLY A 79 -20.20 1.91 -21.89
CA GLY A 79 -20.35 3.35 -22.11
C GLY A 79 -19.06 4.10 -22.44
N ALA A 80 -17.93 3.40 -22.62
CA ALA A 80 -16.62 4.03 -22.81
C ALA A 80 -16.55 4.80 -24.13
N ASP A 81 -15.82 5.91 -24.16
CA ASP A 81 -15.45 6.62 -25.38
C ASP A 81 -14.43 5.81 -26.22
N PRO A 82 -14.22 6.13 -27.52
CA PRO A 82 -13.33 5.37 -28.39
C PRO A 82 -11.89 5.24 -27.86
N LEU A 83 -11.31 6.29 -27.27
CA LEU A 83 -9.91 6.25 -26.77
C LEU A 83 -9.79 5.28 -25.59
N THR A 84 -10.78 5.30 -24.70
CA THR A 84 -10.85 4.37 -23.58
C THR A 84 -11.02 2.93 -24.06
N ARG A 85 -11.91 2.66 -25.03
CA ARG A 85 -12.09 1.31 -25.59
C ARG A 85 -10.80 0.80 -26.22
N ASP A 86 -10.16 1.63 -27.04
CA ASP A 86 -8.89 1.28 -27.67
C ASP A 86 -7.83 0.98 -26.61
N GLY A 87 -7.66 1.85 -25.61
CA GLY A 87 -6.73 1.62 -24.49
C GLY A 87 -6.96 0.28 -23.77
N LEU A 88 -8.22 -0.06 -23.47
CA LEU A 88 -8.56 -1.34 -22.83
C LEU A 88 -8.20 -2.55 -23.72
N VAL A 89 -8.46 -2.46 -25.02
CA VAL A 89 -8.10 -3.51 -25.98
C VAL A 89 -6.59 -3.65 -26.12
N LEU A 90 -5.86 -2.53 -26.17
CA LEU A 90 -4.39 -2.53 -26.25
C LEU A 90 -3.78 -3.14 -24.99
N SER A 91 -4.24 -2.74 -23.79
CA SER A 91 -3.74 -3.32 -22.55
C SER A 91 -4.04 -4.82 -22.44
N PHE A 92 -5.26 -5.24 -22.80
CA PHE A 92 -5.62 -6.67 -22.89
C PHE A 92 -4.68 -7.42 -23.84
N THR A 93 -4.41 -6.88 -25.03
CA THR A 93 -3.53 -7.52 -26.02
C THR A 93 -2.11 -7.67 -25.48
N SER A 94 -1.62 -6.67 -24.73
CA SER A 94 -0.33 -6.71 -24.06
C SER A 94 -0.27 -7.74 -22.92
N GLU A 95 -1.34 -7.88 -22.14
CA GLU A 95 -1.46 -8.97 -21.15
C GLU A 95 -1.42 -10.35 -21.83
N ARG A 96 -2.19 -10.54 -22.91
CA ARG A 96 -2.20 -11.80 -23.68
C ARG A 96 -0.84 -12.12 -24.29
N PHE A 97 -0.05 -11.12 -24.66
CA PHE A 97 1.34 -11.32 -25.08
C PHE A 97 2.19 -11.90 -23.95
N VAL A 98 2.06 -11.38 -22.72
CA VAL A 98 2.76 -11.90 -21.55
C VAL A 98 2.32 -13.33 -21.22
N ASP A 99 1.02 -13.61 -21.32
CA ASP A 99 0.47 -14.95 -21.12
C ASP A 99 1.03 -15.92 -22.16
N ALA A 100 0.99 -15.56 -23.45
CA ALA A 100 1.54 -16.39 -24.53
C ALA A 100 3.06 -16.59 -24.43
N TRP A 101 3.78 -15.64 -23.84
CA TRP A 101 5.21 -15.80 -23.56
C TRP A 101 5.47 -16.86 -22.48
N ARG A 102 4.61 -16.91 -21.46
CA ARG A 102 4.70 -17.84 -20.31
C ARG A 102 4.14 -19.23 -20.62
N ALA A 103 3.06 -19.30 -21.40
CA ALA A 103 2.34 -20.51 -21.80
C ALA A 103 2.25 -20.57 -23.35
N PRO A 104 3.33 -20.99 -24.03
CA PRO A 104 3.40 -20.94 -25.50
C PRO A 104 2.35 -21.77 -26.23
N GLU A 105 1.83 -22.82 -25.59
CA GLU A 105 0.77 -23.69 -26.10
C GLU A 105 -0.56 -22.94 -26.33
N GLU A 106 -0.82 -21.85 -25.59
CA GLU A 106 -2.04 -21.05 -25.72
C GLU A 106 -1.95 -20.02 -26.86
N LEU A 107 -0.74 -19.76 -27.39
CA LEU A 107 -0.46 -18.71 -28.35
C LEU A 107 -1.37 -18.70 -29.59
N PRO A 108 -1.72 -19.83 -30.23
CA PRO A 108 -2.61 -19.80 -31.40
C PRO A 108 -4.01 -19.25 -31.07
N GLY A 109 -4.58 -19.64 -29.93
CA GLY A 109 -5.89 -19.16 -29.47
C GLY A 109 -5.83 -17.69 -29.06
N LEU A 110 -4.80 -17.30 -28.31
CA LEU A 110 -4.58 -15.92 -27.89
C LEU A 110 -4.37 -14.98 -29.07
N LEU A 111 -3.58 -15.39 -30.07
CA LEU A 111 -3.35 -14.60 -31.28
C LEU A 111 -4.64 -14.37 -32.08
N ALA A 112 -5.52 -15.37 -32.17
CA ALA A 112 -6.80 -15.23 -32.86
C ALA A 112 -7.72 -14.24 -32.14
N ASP A 113 -7.83 -14.32 -30.81
CA ASP A 113 -8.62 -13.38 -30.00
C ASP A 113 -8.05 -11.94 -30.09
N CYS A 114 -6.73 -11.79 -29.98
CA CYS A 114 -6.06 -10.50 -30.13
C CYS A 114 -6.31 -9.87 -31.51
N ARG A 115 -6.27 -10.67 -32.60
CA ARG A 115 -6.58 -10.17 -33.95
C ARG A 115 -8.03 -9.70 -34.07
N ALA A 116 -8.97 -10.47 -33.55
CA ALA A 116 -10.39 -10.11 -33.58
C ALA A 116 -10.65 -8.80 -32.83
N ARG A 117 -10.01 -8.60 -31.67
CA ARG A 117 -10.16 -7.38 -30.86
C ARG A 117 -9.43 -6.18 -31.45
N ALA A 118 -8.22 -6.38 -31.97
CA ALA A 118 -7.44 -5.33 -32.60
C ALA A 118 -8.14 -4.75 -33.85
N ALA A 119 -8.99 -5.51 -34.53
CA ALA A 119 -9.84 -5.00 -35.61
C ALA A 119 -10.87 -3.94 -35.14
N GLY A 120 -11.19 -3.91 -33.85
CA GLY A 120 -12.04 -2.90 -33.23
C GLY A 120 -11.30 -1.62 -32.79
N VAL A 121 -9.96 -1.61 -32.83
CA VAL A 121 -9.15 -0.43 -32.52
C VAL A 121 -9.23 0.55 -33.70
N SER A 122 -9.64 1.79 -33.42
CA SER A 122 -10.03 2.75 -34.46
C SER A 122 -9.25 4.05 -34.43
N THR A 123 -8.66 4.41 -33.29
CA THR A 123 -8.01 5.70 -33.09
C THR A 123 -6.49 5.62 -33.18
N THR A 124 -5.89 4.43 -33.24
CA THR A 124 -4.44 4.24 -33.21
C THR A 124 -3.99 2.98 -33.97
N ALA A 125 -2.79 3.02 -34.53
CA ALA A 125 -2.16 1.86 -35.15
C ALA A 125 -1.30 1.04 -34.17
N PHE A 126 -1.24 1.40 -32.88
CA PHE A 126 -0.43 0.70 -31.89
C PHE A 126 -0.80 -0.79 -31.76
N GLY A 127 -2.08 -1.14 -32.00
CA GLY A 127 -2.53 -2.53 -32.05
C GLY A 127 -1.83 -3.36 -33.12
N ARG A 128 -1.46 -2.76 -34.27
CA ARG A 128 -0.69 -3.45 -35.32
C ARG A 128 0.71 -3.83 -34.85
N ALA A 129 1.35 -2.97 -34.06
CA ALA A 129 2.61 -3.32 -33.43
C ALA A 129 2.40 -4.53 -32.49
N GLN A 130 1.35 -4.53 -31.67
CA GLN A 130 1.12 -5.67 -30.78
C GLN A 130 0.85 -6.99 -31.53
N LEU A 131 0.10 -6.92 -32.64
CA LEU A 131 -0.12 -8.07 -33.52
C LEU A 131 1.16 -8.54 -34.22
N ALA A 132 2.03 -7.63 -34.64
CA ALA A 132 3.33 -7.98 -35.20
C ALA A 132 4.22 -8.68 -34.16
N ALA A 133 4.21 -8.24 -32.90
CA ALA A 133 4.94 -8.92 -31.81
C ALA A 133 4.41 -10.33 -31.55
N LEU A 134 3.09 -10.51 -31.47
CA LEU A 134 2.48 -11.83 -31.30
C LEU A 134 2.75 -12.75 -32.51
N THR A 135 2.74 -12.19 -33.72
CA THR A 135 3.04 -12.94 -34.95
C THR A 135 4.51 -13.34 -35.01
N LEU A 136 5.44 -12.44 -34.65
CA LEU A 136 6.86 -12.76 -34.47
C LEU A 136 7.05 -13.90 -33.48
N LEU A 137 6.39 -13.84 -32.32
CA LEU A 137 6.46 -14.89 -31.31
C LEU A 137 5.95 -16.22 -31.86
N SER A 138 4.87 -16.21 -32.63
CA SER A 138 4.35 -17.40 -33.29
C SER A 138 5.31 -17.98 -34.33
N CYS A 139 5.94 -17.13 -35.15
CA CYS A 139 6.95 -17.55 -36.11
C CYS A 139 8.15 -18.21 -35.43
N GLU A 140 8.64 -17.65 -34.32
CA GLU A 140 9.73 -18.23 -33.54
C GLU A 140 9.38 -19.61 -32.99
N ARG A 141 8.16 -19.79 -32.48
CA ARG A 141 7.71 -21.07 -31.90
C ARG A 141 7.54 -22.15 -32.96
N VAL A 142 7.11 -21.78 -34.16
CA VAL A 142 6.96 -22.70 -35.30
C VAL A 142 8.31 -22.94 -36.00
N GLY A 143 9.34 -22.15 -35.71
CA GLY A 143 10.66 -22.28 -36.31
C GLY A 143 10.70 -21.83 -37.77
N LEU A 144 9.91 -20.80 -38.12
CA LEU A 144 9.87 -20.28 -39.48
C LEU A 144 11.18 -19.60 -39.86
N THR A 145 11.52 -19.66 -41.14
CA THR A 145 12.69 -18.98 -41.70
C THR A 145 12.55 -17.45 -41.61
N PRO A 146 13.65 -16.68 -41.70
CA PRO A 146 13.57 -15.22 -41.71
C PRO A 146 12.71 -14.65 -42.84
N ASP A 147 12.72 -15.27 -44.03
CA ASP A 147 11.89 -14.86 -45.16
C ASP A 147 10.40 -15.11 -44.90
N GLU A 148 10.03 -16.29 -44.41
CA GLU A 148 8.63 -16.60 -44.05
C GLU A 148 8.13 -15.69 -42.92
N THR A 149 9.00 -15.42 -41.94
CA THR A 149 8.70 -14.49 -40.84
C THR A 149 8.45 -13.08 -41.37
N TRP A 150 9.31 -12.59 -42.27
CA TRP A 150 9.14 -11.29 -42.90
C TRP A 150 7.83 -11.16 -43.66
N GLN A 151 7.47 -12.15 -44.48
CA GLN A 151 6.21 -12.11 -45.24
C GLN A 151 4.97 -12.03 -44.33
N ARG A 152 5.03 -12.62 -43.13
CA ARG A 152 3.91 -12.61 -42.17
C ARG A 152 3.75 -11.30 -41.41
N ILE A 153 4.83 -10.56 -41.19
CA ILE A 153 4.81 -9.34 -40.35
C ILE A 153 4.91 -8.05 -41.15
N ARG A 154 5.39 -8.10 -42.40
CA ARG A 154 5.70 -6.92 -43.22
C ARG A 154 4.56 -5.92 -43.26
N ALA A 155 3.34 -6.38 -43.53
CA ALA A 155 2.16 -5.51 -43.67
C ALA A 155 1.85 -4.74 -42.36
N ASP A 156 2.08 -5.37 -41.20
CA ASP A 156 1.87 -4.71 -39.91
C ASP A 156 2.99 -3.72 -39.59
N ILE A 157 4.24 -4.02 -39.97
CA ILE A 157 5.40 -3.16 -39.73
C ILE A 157 5.43 -1.95 -40.69
N GLU A 158 5.04 -2.11 -41.96
CA GLU A 158 5.12 -1.07 -42.99
C GLU A 158 4.32 0.20 -42.65
N ALA A 159 3.21 0.05 -41.94
CA ALA A 159 2.36 1.16 -41.56
C ALA A 159 2.91 1.95 -40.34
N LEU A 160 3.71 1.34 -39.47
CA LEU A 160 4.05 1.90 -38.16
C LEU A 160 4.84 3.22 -38.21
N PRO A 161 5.87 3.39 -39.05
CA PRO A 161 6.71 4.60 -39.01
C PRO A 161 5.95 5.92 -39.24
N ARG A 162 4.82 5.87 -39.95
CA ARG A 162 4.01 7.04 -40.32
C ARG A 162 2.65 7.09 -39.63
N ALA A 163 2.32 6.07 -38.84
CA ALA A 163 1.02 5.98 -38.21
C ALA A 163 0.94 6.78 -36.90
N HIS A 164 -0.27 7.11 -36.49
CA HIS A 164 -0.53 7.58 -35.14
C HIS A 164 -0.48 6.39 -34.17
N LEU A 165 0.43 6.43 -33.20
CA LEU A 165 0.75 5.32 -32.29
C LEU A 165 0.42 5.65 -30.82
N ALA A 166 -0.76 6.19 -30.54
CA ALA A 166 -1.18 6.40 -29.15
C ALA A 166 -1.38 5.06 -28.42
N THR A 167 -0.91 4.99 -27.17
CA THR A 167 -1.01 3.77 -26.34
C THR A 167 -2.30 3.73 -25.53
N HIS A 168 -2.90 4.91 -25.25
CA HIS A 168 -4.11 5.09 -24.44
C HIS A 168 -4.08 4.43 -23.05
N VAL A 169 -2.88 4.11 -22.53
CA VAL A 169 -2.66 3.42 -21.24
C VAL A 169 -3.33 4.16 -20.09
N ARG A 170 -3.24 5.49 -20.08
CA ARG A 170 -3.88 6.31 -19.03
C ARG A 170 -5.40 6.13 -19.01
N ALA A 171 -6.06 6.13 -20.18
CA ALA A 171 -7.52 5.98 -20.26
C ALA A 171 -7.98 4.60 -19.76
N ALA A 172 -7.17 3.56 -20.03
CA ALA A 172 -7.38 2.23 -19.47
C ALA A 172 -7.17 2.22 -17.94
N ILE A 173 -6.10 2.83 -17.41
CA ILE A 173 -5.86 2.95 -15.97
C ILE A 173 -7.02 3.66 -15.27
N ASP A 174 -7.50 4.78 -15.81
CA ASP A 174 -8.63 5.53 -15.22
C ASP A 174 -9.92 4.69 -15.18
N THR A 175 -10.11 3.81 -16.16
CA THR A 175 -11.27 2.91 -16.20
C THR A 175 -11.14 1.75 -15.22
N TYR A 176 -9.95 1.14 -15.12
CA TYR A 176 -9.66 0.13 -14.10
C TYR A 176 -9.77 0.70 -12.69
N ALA A 177 -9.29 1.92 -12.46
CA ALA A 177 -9.39 2.59 -11.17
C ALA A 177 -10.86 2.78 -10.78
N ARG A 178 -11.71 3.27 -11.69
CA ARG A 178 -13.15 3.38 -11.45
C ARG A 178 -13.82 2.03 -11.16
N ALA A 179 -13.43 0.96 -11.84
CA ALA A 179 -13.96 -0.38 -11.57
C ALA A 179 -13.58 -0.86 -10.16
N TYR A 180 -12.33 -0.67 -9.76
CA TYR A 180 -11.86 -0.99 -8.41
C TYR A 180 -12.56 -0.15 -7.32
N GLU A 181 -12.82 1.13 -7.59
CA GLU A 181 -13.59 1.99 -6.68
C GLU A 181 -15.03 1.49 -6.49
N GLN A 182 -15.70 1.06 -7.57
CA GLN A 182 -17.07 0.54 -7.51
C GLN A 182 -17.19 -0.71 -6.63
N VAL A 183 -16.14 -1.53 -6.54
CA VAL A 183 -16.09 -2.71 -5.67
C VAL A 183 -15.53 -2.43 -4.27
N GLY A 184 -15.31 -1.16 -3.93
CA GLY A 184 -15.03 -0.71 -2.57
C GLY A 184 -13.57 -0.41 -2.24
N LEU A 185 -12.66 -0.41 -3.22
CA LEU A 185 -11.30 0.09 -2.96
C LEU A 185 -11.31 1.61 -2.77
N PRO A 186 -10.51 2.14 -1.82
CA PRO A 186 -10.26 3.59 -1.75
C PRO A 186 -9.60 4.11 -3.04
N ARG A 187 -9.94 5.32 -3.47
CA ARG A 187 -9.45 5.95 -4.72
C ARG A 187 -7.95 5.77 -5.01
N PHE A 188 -7.11 5.99 -4.00
CA PHE A 188 -5.65 5.92 -4.18
C PHE A 188 -5.19 4.47 -4.40
N ALA A 189 -5.78 3.53 -3.69
CA ALA A 189 -5.49 2.10 -3.81
C ALA A 189 -6.02 1.55 -5.13
N ALA A 190 -7.20 2.01 -5.57
CA ALA A 190 -7.77 1.71 -6.87
C ALA A 190 -6.87 2.19 -8.01
N LEU A 191 -6.37 3.44 -7.95
CA LEU A 191 -5.41 3.95 -8.94
C LEU A 191 -4.11 3.16 -8.96
N GLN A 192 -3.61 2.83 -7.78
CA GLN A 192 -2.39 2.05 -7.64
C GLN A 192 -2.57 0.67 -8.26
N ALA A 193 -3.62 -0.06 -7.89
CA ALA A 193 -3.95 -1.38 -8.45
C ALA A 193 -4.16 -1.32 -9.97
N ALA A 194 -4.87 -0.30 -10.48
CA ALA A 194 -5.07 -0.09 -11.91
C ALA A 194 -3.76 0.20 -12.65
N THR A 195 -2.89 1.04 -12.08
CA THR A 195 -1.56 1.34 -12.63
C THR A 195 -0.71 0.07 -12.73
N LEU A 196 -0.85 -0.86 -11.79
CA LEU A 196 -0.13 -2.14 -11.81
C LEU A 196 -0.67 -3.10 -12.86
N ALA A 197 -1.99 -3.31 -12.86
CA ALA A 197 -2.65 -4.23 -13.77
C ALA A 197 -2.44 -3.82 -15.23
N VAL A 198 -2.68 -2.55 -15.54
CA VAL A 198 -2.70 -2.04 -16.91
C VAL A 198 -1.34 -1.51 -17.34
N GLY A 199 -0.71 -0.75 -16.45
CA GLY A 199 0.42 0.12 -16.81
C GLY A 199 1.69 -0.63 -17.20
N TYR A 200 1.91 -1.83 -16.69
CA TYR A 200 3.13 -2.60 -16.93
C TYR A 200 2.99 -3.72 -17.96
N ALA A 201 1.77 -3.99 -18.44
CA ALA A 201 1.52 -5.02 -19.46
C ALA A 201 2.30 -4.75 -20.76
N HIS A 202 2.56 -3.49 -21.09
CA HIS A 202 3.30 -3.10 -22.30
C HIS A 202 4.82 -3.34 -22.21
N GLY A 203 5.39 -3.42 -21.00
CA GLY A 203 6.85 -3.51 -20.80
C GLY A 203 7.49 -4.72 -21.49
N PRO A 204 7.03 -5.96 -21.24
CA PRO A 204 7.57 -7.16 -21.89
C PRO A 204 7.46 -7.13 -23.42
N LEU A 205 6.37 -6.59 -23.95
CA LEU A 205 6.16 -6.46 -25.39
C LEU A 205 7.19 -5.52 -26.02
N VAL A 206 7.44 -4.37 -25.38
CA VAL A 206 8.43 -3.40 -25.86
C VAL A 206 9.85 -3.98 -25.79
N GLN A 207 10.21 -4.68 -24.71
CA GLN A 207 11.49 -5.37 -24.61
C GLN A 207 11.68 -6.43 -25.69
N TYR A 208 10.64 -7.23 -25.93
CA TYR A 208 10.65 -8.25 -26.98
C TYR A 208 10.89 -7.62 -28.35
N PHE A 209 10.21 -6.51 -28.65
CA PHE A 209 10.42 -5.79 -29.91
C PHE A 209 11.84 -5.28 -30.09
N THR A 210 12.45 -4.70 -29.04
CA THR A 210 13.83 -4.22 -29.09
C THR A 210 14.83 -5.35 -29.34
N ALA A 211 14.53 -6.58 -28.91
CA ALA A 211 15.38 -7.73 -29.20
C ALA A 211 15.16 -8.30 -30.61
N ARG A 212 13.91 -8.33 -31.10
CA ARG A 212 13.57 -9.10 -32.32
C ARG A 212 13.60 -8.31 -33.61
N LEU A 213 13.14 -7.06 -33.64
CA LEU A 213 13.18 -6.28 -34.89
C LEU A 213 14.60 -6.05 -35.43
N PRO A 214 15.64 -5.84 -34.60
CA PRO A 214 17.01 -5.75 -35.10
C PRO A 214 17.51 -7.07 -35.72
N ALA A 215 17.09 -8.22 -35.18
CA ALA A 215 17.45 -9.53 -35.75
C ALA A 215 16.78 -9.74 -37.12
N VAL A 216 15.51 -9.36 -37.26
CA VAL A 216 14.82 -9.38 -38.56
C VAL A 216 15.48 -8.41 -39.54
N ALA A 217 15.85 -7.21 -39.08
CA ALA A 217 16.53 -6.22 -39.91
C ALA A 217 17.87 -6.75 -40.44
N ALA A 218 18.69 -7.36 -39.59
CA ALA A 218 19.96 -7.96 -39.99
C ALA A 218 19.77 -9.10 -40.99
N ALA A 219 18.73 -9.93 -40.81
CA ALA A 219 18.40 -10.98 -41.77
C ALA A 219 17.95 -10.42 -43.13
N ARG A 220 17.18 -9.32 -43.16
CA ARG A 220 16.81 -8.62 -44.40
C ARG A 220 18.03 -8.06 -45.11
N GLU A 221 18.94 -7.46 -44.36
CA GLU A 221 20.18 -6.88 -44.88
C GLU A 221 21.09 -7.96 -45.50
N ALA A 222 21.20 -9.13 -44.85
CA ALA A 222 21.99 -10.26 -45.35
C ALA A 222 21.49 -10.82 -46.71
N VAL A 223 20.20 -10.66 -47.01
CA VAL A 223 19.60 -11.05 -48.30
C VAL A 223 19.46 -9.88 -49.28
N GLY A 224 20.10 -8.74 -49.00
CA GLY A 224 20.13 -7.57 -49.89
C GLY A 224 18.90 -6.67 -49.84
N ASP A 225 17.97 -6.89 -48.90
CA ASP A 225 16.77 -6.07 -48.72
C ASP A 225 17.00 -4.94 -47.71
N ALA A 226 17.76 -3.93 -48.14
CA ALA A 226 18.06 -2.75 -47.34
C ALA A 226 16.81 -1.96 -46.91
N ARG A 227 15.75 -1.98 -47.73
CA ARG A 227 14.48 -1.30 -47.43
C ARG A 227 13.74 -1.99 -46.29
N GLY A 228 13.61 -3.31 -46.33
CA GLY A 228 13.01 -4.09 -45.25
C GLY A 228 13.78 -3.95 -43.93
N ALA A 229 15.12 -3.92 -44.00
CA ALA A 229 15.98 -3.67 -42.84
C ALA A 229 15.74 -2.27 -42.24
N ALA A 230 15.70 -1.22 -43.07
CA ALA A 230 15.41 0.14 -42.63
C ALA A 230 14.02 0.25 -41.99
N LEU A 231 13.00 -0.37 -42.60
CA LEU A 231 11.63 -0.37 -42.10
C LEU A 231 11.53 -0.97 -40.69
N CYS A 232 12.21 -2.09 -40.43
CA CYS A 232 12.23 -2.71 -39.10
C CYS A 232 12.82 -1.76 -38.04
N ARG A 233 13.91 -1.04 -38.39
CA ARG A 233 14.56 -0.07 -37.51
C ARG A 233 13.65 1.13 -37.25
N GLU A 234 13.03 1.70 -38.30
CA GLU A 234 12.10 2.83 -38.18
C GLU A 234 10.86 2.48 -37.37
N ALA A 235 10.29 1.29 -37.56
CA ALA A 235 9.12 0.83 -36.80
C ALA A 235 9.44 0.67 -35.31
N LEU A 236 10.61 0.10 -34.97
CA LEU A 236 11.07 0.00 -33.59
C LEU A 236 11.20 1.38 -32.94
N LEU A 237 11.83 2.33 -33.65
CA LEU A 237 11.99 3.71 -33.19
C LEU A 237 10.63 4.38 -32.96
N ALA A 238 9.68 4.24 -33.89
CA ALA A 238 8.35 4.83 -33.79
C ALA A 238 7.56 4.29 -32.58
N VAL A 239 7.58 2.96 -32.37
CA VAL A 239 6.92 2.32 -31.22
C VAL A 239 7.54 2.78 -29.90
N LEU A 240 8.86 2.78 -29.79
CA LEU A 240 9.56 3.23 -28.57
C LEU A 240 9.32 4.72 -28.29
N ALA A 241 9.41 5.57 -29.31
CA ALA A 241 9.14 7.00 -29.18
C ALA A 241 7.70 7.26 -28.71
N ALA A 242 6.73 6.53 -29.24
CA ALA A 242 5.33 6.61 -28.81
C ALA A 242 5.15 6.26 -27.33
N VAL A 243 5.75 5.15 -26.86
CA VAL A 243 5.67 4.74 -25.45
C VAL A 243 6.33 5.78 -24.51
N VAL A 244 7.40 6.45 -24.94
CA VAL A 244 8.05 7.50 -24.16
C VAL A 244 7.20 8.78 -24.11
N ALA A 245 6.59 9.15 -25.23
CA ALA A 245 5.85 10.39 -25.41
C ALA A 245 4.46 10.36 -24.76
N GLU A 246 3.78 9.21 -24.80
CA GLU A 246 2.41 9.06 -24.30
C GLU A 246 2.33 9.11 -22.77
N PRO A 247 1.24 9.67 -22.21
CA PRO A 247 0.95 9.58 -20.78
C PRO A 247 0.81 8.13 -20.31
N GLY A 248 1.40 7.82 -19.17
CA GLY A 248 1.44 6.47 -18.62
C GLY A 248 2.41 6.34 -17.46
N PRO A 249 2.59 5.12 -16.91
CA PRO A 249 3.41 4.92 -15.73
C PRO A 249 4.88 5.33 -15.97
N PRO A 250 5.50 6.05 -15.03
CA PRO A 250 6.85 6.58 -15.21
C PRO A 250 7.90 5.47 -15.34
N GLY A 251 7.68 4.32 -14.70
CA GLY A 251 8.56 3.15 -14.83
C GLY A 251 8.59 2.58 -16.25
N LEU A 252 7.42 2.45 -16.90
CA LEU A 252 7.32 2.00 -18.30
C LEU A 252 8.04 3.00 -19.22
N ARG A 253 7.78 4.29 -19.04
CA ARG A 253 8.39 5.36 -19.83
C ARG A 253 9.91 5.39 -19.66
N ALA A 254 10.42 5.26 -18.43
CA ALA A 254 11.86 5.21 -18.14
C ALA A 254 12.55 4.00 -18.78
N GLN A 255 11.87 2.85 -18.79
CA GLN A 255 12.34 1.65 -19.48
C GLN A 255 12.38 1.86 -21.00
N ALA A 256 11.30 2.38 -21.60
CA ALA A 256 11.25 2.69 -23.02
C ALA A 256 12.31 3.73 -23.43
N MET A 257 12.60 4.74 -22.58
CA MET A 257 13.70 5.69 -22.81
C MET A 257 15.06 4.99 -22.88
N SER A 258 15.30 3.99 -22.02
CA SER A 258 16.55 3.22 -22.02
C SER A 258 16.69 2.39 -23.29
N LEU A 259 15.59 1.77 -23.72
CA LEU A 259 15.56 0.97 -24.95
C LEU A 259 15.70 1.85 -26.19
N LEU A 260 15.05 3.02 -26.21
CA LEU A 260 15.17 4.00 -27.29
C LEU A 260 16.59 4.53 -27.40
N GLU A 261 17.21 4.95 -26.30
CA GLU A 261 18.60 5.42 -26.25
C GLU A 261 19.55 4.42 -26.94
N ALA A 262 19.39 3.13 -26.65
CA ALA A 262 20.28 2.08 -27.17
C ALA A 262 20.17 1.84 -28.68
N VAL A 263 19.05 2.25 -29.30
CA VAL A 263 18.79 2.02 -30.73
C VAL A 263 18.76 3.30 -31.56
N LEU A 264 18.96 4.47 -30.92
CA LEU A 264 19.06 5.74 -31.62
C LEU A 264 20.31 5.77 -32.50
N PRO A 265 20.22 6.33 -33.72
CA PRO A 265 21.39 6.58 -34.56
C PRO A 265 22.29 7.65 -33.95
N SER A 266 23.58 7.66 -34.35
CA SER A 266 24.60 8.53 -33.76
C SER A 266 24.35 10.03 -33.98
N ASP A 267 23.65 10.40 -35.05
CA ASP A 267 23.23 11.77 -35.36
C ASP A 267 22.11 12.28 -34.42
N ALA A 268 21.46 11.38 -33.66
CA ALA A 268 20.47 11.71 -32.63
C ALA A 268 21.10 11.90 -31.23
N ALA A 269 22.41 12.15 -31.13
CA ALA A 269 23.12 12.33 -29.86
C ALA A 269 22.47 13.32 -28.87
N PRO A 270 21.96 14.51 -29.29
CA PRO A 270 21.28 15.43 -28.38
C PRO A 270 19.99 14.85 -27.77
N LEU A 271 19.26 14.03 -28.54
CA LEU A 271 18.07 13.35 -28.05
C LEU A 271 18.44 12.25 -27.04
N ALA A 272 19.49 11.47 -27.34
CA ALA A 272 20.02 10.45 -26.44
C ALA A 272 20.48 11.06 -25.10
N GLU A 273 21.14 12.22 -25.12
CA GLU A 273 21.50 12.97 -23.90
C GLU A 273 20.30 13.34 -23.05
N ARG A 274 19.22 13.84 -23.68
CA ARG A 274 17.99 14.19 -22.98
C ARG A 274 17.30 12.96 -22.38
N LEU A 275 17.27 11.84 -23.11
CA LEU A 275 16.74 10.57 -22.59
C LEU A 275 17.55 10.08 -21.37
N ARG A 276 18.88 10.14 -21.44
CA ARG A 276 19.77 9.82 -20.31
C ARG A 276 19.53 10.74 -19.11
N GLY A 277 19.41 12.04 -19.33
CA GLY A 277 19.12 13.02 -18.28
C GLY A 277 17.78 12.76 -17.59
N ALA A 278 16.72 12.52 -18.36
CA ALA A 278 15.41 12.16 -17.82
C ALA A 278 15.46 10.85 -17.01
N ARG A 279 16.10 9.80 -17.55
CA ARG A 279 16.29 8.52 -16.85
C ARG A 279 17.08 8.66 -15.55
N ALA A 280 18.14 9.47 -15.56
CA ALA A 280 18.94 9.75 -14.36
C ALA A 280 18.09 10.44 -13.28
N ALA A 281 17.26 11.41 -13.67
CA ALA A 281 16.33 12.07 -12.76
C ALA A 281 15.31 11.08 -12.16
N TYR A 282 14.76 10.17 -12.97
CA TYR A 282 13.88 9.10 -12.49
C TYR A 282 14.57 8.17 -11.49
N ARG A 283 15.79 7.70 -11.79
CA ARG A 283 16.55 6.83 -10.89
C ARG A 283 16.98 7.54 -9.61
N ALA A 284 17.34 8.83 -9.69
CA ALA A 284 17.64 9.65 -8.51
C ALA A 284 16.40 9.76 -7.61
N ALA A 285 15.24 10.07 -8.18
CA ALA A 285 13.98 10.11 -7.44
C ALA A 285 13.63 8.74 -6.81
N GLN A 286 13.90 7.64 -7.52
CA GLN A 286 13.72 6.28 -6.99
C GLN A 286 14.68 5.97 -5.83
N ALA A 287 15.93 6.40 -5.92
CA ALA A 287 16.93 6.21 -4.87
C ALA A 287 16.64 7.04 -3.62
N GLU A 288 16.15 8.28 -3.78
CA GLU A 288 15.71 9.14 -2.68
C GLU A 288 14.45 8.62 -1.98
N ARG A 289 13.58 7.96 -2.74
CA ARG A 289 12.23 7.55 -2.32
C ARG A 289 12.01 6.06 -2.58
N PRO A 290 12.81 5.16 -1.97
CA PRO A 290 12.66 3.73 -2.18
C PRO A 290 11.26 3.29 -1.71
N MET A 291 10.65 2.36 -2.45
CA MET A 291 9.35 1.81 -2.10
C MET A 291 9.39 1.25 -0.68
N PRO A 292 8.49 1.69 0.21
CA PRO A 292 8.41 1.09 1.51
C PRO A 292 7.47 -0.13 1.51
N VAL A 293 7.49 -0.84 2.63
CA VAL A 293 6.94 -2.18 2.84
C VAL A 293 5.42 -2.31 2.58
N ALA A 294 4.98 -3.51 2.18
CA ALA A 294 3.64 -3.88 1.68
C ALA A 294 2.40 -3.48 2.50
N LEU A 295 2.52 -3.14 3.79
CA LEU A 295 1.35 -2.95 4.65
C LEU A 295 0.43 -1.78 4.23
N LEU A 296 1.00 -0.78 3.54
CA LEU A 296 0.22 0.30 2.92
C LEU A 296 0.48 0.41 1.40
N ALA A 297 1.34 -0.43 0.84
CA ALA A 297 1.82 -0.36 -0.53
C ALA A 297 1.51 -1.66 -1.29
N VAL A 298 1.13 -1.55 -2.56
CA VAL A 298 0.72 -2.71 -3.38
C VAL A 298 1.80 -3.12 -4.40
N ASP A 299 3.01 -2.51 -4.42
CA ASP A 299 4.08 -2.86 -5.39
C ASP A 299 5.50 -2.34 -5.00
N HIS A 300 6.47 -2.40 -5.92
CA HIS A 300 7.91 -2.04 -5.89
C HIS A 300 8.33 -0.78 -6.72
N GLN A 301 7.45 0.21 -6.92
CA GLN A 301 7.68 1.53 -7.54
C GLN A 301 8.48 2.52 -6.65
N PRO A 302 8.97 3.69 -7.12
CA PRO A 302 9.30 4.79 -6.21
C PRO A 302 8.08 5.16 -5.35
N ALA A 303 8.29 5.41 -4.06
CA ALA A 303 7.21 5.80 -3.16
C ALA A 303 6.61 7.14 -3.62
N ALA A 304 5.32 7.14 -3.96
CA ALA A 304 4.64 8.33 -4.43
C ALA A 304 4.62 9.45 -3.36
N ALA A 305 4.45 9.08 -2.08
CA ALA A 305 4.47 9.98 -0.93
C ALA A 305 5.26 9.35 0.24
N PRO A 306 6.62 9.35 0.20
CA PRO A 306 7.46 8.62 1.15
C PRO A 306 7.33 9.14 2.59
N ASP A 307 7.23 10.45 2.78
CA ASP A 307 7.18 11.04 4.11
C ASP A 307 5.81 10.84 4.78
N ALA A 308 4.73 11.02 4.02
CA ALA A 308 3.38 10.69 4.50
C ALA A 308 3.24 9.19 4.77
N TYR A 309 3.82 8.32 3.93
CA TYR A 309 3.89 6.89 4.22
C TYR A 309 4.61 6.63 5.54
N ARG A 310 5.83 7.18 5.72
CA ARG A 310 6.62 6.96 6.95
C ARG A 310 5.89 7.49 8.18
N ALA A 311 5.15 8.59 8.05
CA ALA A 311 4.33 9.14 9.12
C ALA A 311 3.12 8.23 9.43
N ALA A 312 2.42 7.75 8.42
CA ALA A 312 1.30 6.82 8.56
C ALA A 312 1.75 5.48 9.17
N LEU A 313 2.86 4.91 8.69
CA LEU A 313 3.42 3.68 9.22
C LEU A 313 3.84 3.84 10.69
N ARG A 314 4.54 4.93 11.03
CA ARG A 314 4.92 5.23 12.43
C ARG A 314 3.71 5.42 13.33
N ALA A 315 2.67 6.13 12.85
CA ALA A 315 1.45 6.33 13.60
C ALA A 315 0.69 5.02 13.79
N LEU A 316 0.63 4.16 12.77
CA LEU A 316 0.01 2.84 12.82
C LEU A 316 0.75 1.91 13.79
N ALA A 317 2.08 1.82 13.68
CA ALA A 317 2.91 1.06 14.61
C ALA A 317 2.71 1.53 16.05
N SER A 318 2.65 2.85 16.27
CA SER A 318 2.38 3.42 17.59
C SER A 318 0.98 3.06 18.10
N ALA A 319 -0.04 3.08 17.24
CA ALA A 319 -1.40 2.68 17.60
C ALA A 319 -1.47 1.21 18.02
N VAL A 320 -0.84 0.32 17.26
CA VAL A 320 -0.75 -1.12 17.60
C VAL A 320 -0.02 -1.32 18.93
N TRP A 321 1.10 -0.62 19.12
CA TRP A 321 1.90 -0.68 20.35
C TRP A 321 1.09 -0.22 21.57
N LEU A 322 0.36 0.90 21.45
CA LEU A 322 -0.50 1.43 22.51
C LEU A 322 -1.68 0.49 22.81
N LEU A 323 -2.34 -0.06 21.79
CA LEU A 323 -3.43 -1.03 21.99
C LEU A 323 -2.96 -2.27 22.76
N ALA A 324 -1.81 -2.83 22.40
CA ALA A 324 -1.24 -3.97 23.11
C ALA A 324 -0.85 -3.61 24.55
N SER A 325 -0.30 -2.41 24.76
CA SER A 325 0.06 -1.89 26.08
C SER A 325 -1.16 -1.71 26.99
N VAL A 326 -2.28 -1.23 26.44
CA VAL A 326 -3.55 -1.07 27.17
C VAL A 326 -4.11 -2.40 27.64
N VAL A 327 -4.04 -3.43 26.80
CA VAL A 327 -4.48 -4.79 27.20
C VAL A 327 -3.64 -5.30 28.36
N GLY A 328 -2.30 -5.15 28.29
CA GLY A 328 -1.40 -5.53 29.39
C GLY A 328 -1.70 -4.77 30.69
N ALA A 329 -1.87 -3.44 30.61
CA ALA A 329 -2.24 -2.61 31.76
C ALA A 329 -3.62 -3.00 32.35
N GLY A 330 -4.58 -3.35 31.50
CA GLY A 330 -5.92 -3.79 31.92
C GLY A 330 -5.89 -5.09 32.71
N VAL A 331 -5.09 -6.08 32.27
CA VAL A 331 -4.91 -7.35 33.01
C VAL A 331 -4.38 -7.09 34.43
N VAL A 332 -3.38 -6.22 34.58
CA VAL A 332 -2.82 -5.85 35.89
C VAL A 332 -3.83 -5.10 36.75
N ALA A 333 -4.54 -4.12 36.19
CA ALA A 333 -5.53 -3.32 36.91
C ALA A 333 -6.72 -4.16 37.41
N VAL A 334 -7.22 -5.08 36.59
CA VAL A 334 -8.31 -6.00 36.97
C VAL A 334 -7.82 -7.00 38.02
N GLY A 335 -6.62 -7.57 37.84
CA GLY A 335 -6.03 -8.52 38.81
C GLY A 335 -5.80 -7.91 40.19
N LEU A 336 -5.18 -6.72 40.25
CA LEU A 336 -4.97 -5.98 41.50
C LEU A 336 -6.28 -5.46 42.10
N GLY A 337 -7.25 -5.11 41.25
CA GLY A 337 -8.58 -4.71 41.70
C GLY A 337 -9.35 -5.84 42.37
N ALA A 338 -9.35 -7.04 41.78
CA ALA A 338 -9.96 -8.22 42.38
C ALA A 338 -9.30 -8.59 43.72
N ALA A 339 -7.97 -8.45 43.82
CA ALA A 339 -7.22 -8.70 45.05
C ALA A 339 -7.51 -7.64 46.15
N ALA A 340 -7.77 -6.38 45.78
CA ALA A 340 -8.06 -5.30 46.73
C ALA A 340 -9.48 -5.33 47.31
N VAL A 341 -10.44 -5.99 46.65
CA VAL A 341 -11.83 -6.15 47.10
C VAL A 341 -11.97 -7.29 48.13
N ARG A 342 -11.12 -8.32 48.07
CA ARG A 342 -11.11 -9.42 49.03
C ARG A 342 -10.35 -9.00 50.31
N ARG A 343 -11.07 -8.84 51.42
CA ARG A 343 -10.51 -8.39 52.72
C ARG A 343 -9.46 -9.33 53.33
N ASP A 344 -9.44 -10.62 52.95
CA ASP A 344 -8.68 -11.67 53.64
C ASP A 344 -7.59 -12.35 52.79
N ILE A 345 -6.79 -11.58 52.04
CA ILE A 345 -5.62 -12.14 51.35
C ILE A 345 -4.37 -11.89 52.20
N ALA A 346 -3.92 -12.94 52.89
CA ALA A 346 -2.65 -13.01 53.60
C ALA A 346 -1.47 -12.56 52.70
N PRO A 347 -0.44 -11.89 53.24
CA PRO A 347 0.65 -11.28 52.45
C PRO A 347 1.35 -12.26 51.48
N ALA A 348 1.49 -13.54 51.86
CA ALA A 348 2.05 -14.58 50.99
C ALA A 348 1.18 -14.91 49.75
N ARG A 349 -0.14 -14.75 49.82
CA ARG A 349 -1.07 -14.96 48.69
C ARG A 349 -1.17 -13.75 47.75
N ARG A 350 -0.74 -12.56 48.19
CA ARG A 350 -0.66 -11.35 47.33
C ARG A 350 0.44 -11.46 46.27
N ALA A 351 1.54 -12.15 46.59
CA ALA A 351 2.56 -12.53 45.61
C ALA A 351 2.01 -13.54 44.58
N GLY A 352 1.15 -14.47 45.01
CA GLY A 352 0.44 -15.40 44.12
C GLY A 352 -0.50 -14.71 43.13
N THR A 353 -1.20 -13.64 43.53
CA THR A 353 -2.05 -12.86 42.60
C THR A 353 -1.25 -12.06 41.56
N LEU A 354 -0.03 -11.63 41.89
CA LEU A 354 0.91 -11.07 40.92
C LEU A 354 1.41 -12.15 39.94
N GLY A 355 1.66 -13.37 40.43
CA GLY A 355 2.01 -14.53 39.61
C GLY A 355 0.90 -14.96 38.64
N VAL A 356 -0.37 -14.89 39.05
CA VAL A 356 -1.53 -15.16 38.17
C VAL A 356 -1.70 -14.08 37.10
N GLY A 357 -1.45 -12.80 37.44
CA GLY A 357 -1.43 -11.71 36.46
C GLY A 357 -0.31 -11.88 35.43
N LEU A 358 0.88 -12.31 35.87
CA LEU A 358 2.01 -12.62 34.99
C LEU A 358 1.73 -13.86 34.11
N ALA A 359 1.12 -14.91 34.67
CA ALA A 359 0.75 -16.12 33.94
C ALA A 359 -0.37 -15.88 32.91
N ALA A 360 -1.36 -15.05 33.24
CA ALA A 360 -2.40 -14.62 32.30
C ALA A 360 -1.83 -13.74 31.17
N ALA A 361 -0.87 -12.86 31.48
CA ALA A 361 -0.15 -12.08 30.47
C ALA A 361 0.68 -13.00 29.54
N LEU A 362 1.38 -13.99 30.09
CA LEU A 362 2.13 -15.01 29.32
C LEU A 362 1.20 -15.87 28.45
N LEU A 363 0.02 -16.25 28.95
CA LEU A 363 -0.99 -17.03 28.21
C LEU A 363 -1.68 -16.25 27.09
N VAL A 364 -1.68 -14.92 27.10
CA VAL A 364 -2.14 -14.08 25.98
C VAL A 364 -1.01 -13.85 24.96
N VAL A 365 0.24 -13.78 25.43
CA VAL A 365 1.44 -13.57 24.59
C VAL A 365 1.81 -14.80 23.77
N LEU A 366 1.69 -16.01 24.33
CA LEU A 366 2.06 -17.28 23.70
C LEU A 366 1.22 -17.64 22.45
N PRO A 367 -0.13 -17.57 22.46
CA PRO A 367 -0.96 -17.83 21.29
C PRO A 367 -0.73 -16.80 20.16
N ALA A 368 -0.39 -15.56 20.50
CA ALA A 368 -0.10 -14.51 19.53
C ALA A 368 1.26 -14.71 18.83
N GLU A 369 2.26 -15.28 19.50
CA GLU A 369 3.53 -15.73 18.89
C GLU A 369 3.34 -16.95 17.97
N LEU A 370 2.35 -17.80 18.27
CA LEU A 370 2.06 -19.01 17.49
C LEU A 370 1.07 -18.76 16.35
N TRP A 371 0.27 -17.70 16.40
CA TRP A 371 -0.74 -17.35 15.41
C TRP A 371 -0.22 -17.28 13.96
N PRO A 372 0.94 -16.64 13.67
CA PRO A 372 1.50 -16.60 12.31
C PRO A 372 1.94 -17.97 11.78
N ARG A 373 2.19 -18.94 12.68
CA ARG A 373 2.61 -20.31 12.33
C ARG A 373 1.43 -21.26 12.17
N LEU A 374 0.26 -20.88 12.68
CA LEU A 374 -0.98 -21.67 12.68
C LEU A 374 -2.02 -21.15 11.68
N SER A 375 -1.80 -19.99 11.06
CA SER A 375 -2.68 -19.47 10.01
C SER A 375 -2.62 -20.33 8.72
N PRO A 376 -3.78 -20.65 8.10
CA PRO A 376 -3.84 -21.49 6.90
C PRO A 376 -2.97 -21.02 5.72
N ALA A 377 -2.70 -21.94 4.79
CA ALA A 377 -1.94 -21.72 3.55
C ALA A 377 -2.48 -20.56 2.68
N ASP A 378 -3.74 -20.15 2.88
CA ASP A 378 -4.46 -19.19 2.04
C ASP A 378 -4.15 -17.71 2.36
N VAL A 379 -3.39 -17.44 3.43
CA VAL A 379 -2.72 -16.13 3.58
C VAL A 379 -1.59 -16.11 2.55
N SER A 380 -1.73 -15.24 1.54
CA SER A 380 -0.86 -15.16 0.36
C SER A 380 0.62 -15.28 0.73
N ALA A 381 1.38 -15.99 -0.10
CA ALA A 381 2.81 -16.26 0.11
C ALA A 381 3.62 -14.97 0.39
N GLU A 382 3.17 -13.83 -0.13
CA GLU A 382 3.74 -12.48 0.09
C GLU A 382 3.51 -11.94 1.49
N VAL A 383 2.31 -12.10 2.06
CA VAL A 383 2.01 -11.72 3.46
C VAL A 383 2.79 -12.61 4.41
N ARG A 384 2.95 -13.89 4.08
CA ARG A 384 3.78 -14.82 4.85
C ARG A 384 5.26 -14.45 4.78
N ALA A 385 5.78 -14.15 3.58
CA ALA A 385 7.15 -13.66 3.38
C ALA A 385 7.40 -12.33 4.12
N TRP A 386 6.43 -11.43 4.14
CA TRP A 386 6.47 -10.19 4.91
C TRP A 386 6.50 -10.43 6.42
N THR A 387 5.64 -11.32 6.93
CA THR A 387 5.55 -11.64 8.37
C THR A 387 6.84 -12.33 8.85
N VAL A 388 7.47 -13.14 7.99
CA VAL A 388 8.75 -13.79 8.24
C VAL A 388 9.92 -12.80 8.14
N ALA A 389 9.95 -11.93 7.12
CA ALA A 389 11.01 -10.92 6.95
C ALA A 389 10.96 -9.80 8.00
N ASN A 390 9.77 -9.49 8.53
CA ASN A 390 9.54 -8.49 9.58
C ASN A 390 9.19 -9.13 10.93
N ALA A 391 9.67 -10.36 11.20
CA ALA A 391 9.42 -11.06 12.46
C ALA A 391 9.74 -10.24 13.72
N GLY A 392 10.63 -9.23 13.62
CA GLY A 392 10.87 -8.25 14.68
C GLY A 392 9.68 -7.31 14.95
N ALA A 393 8.94 -6.88 13.93
CA ALA A 393 7.77 -6.00 14.04
C ALA A 393 6.55 -6.73 14.63
N ALA A 394 6.38 -8.02 14.35
CA ALA A 394 5.35 -8.88 14.95
C ALA A 394 5.55 -9.09 16.47
N ARG A 395 6.79 -8.95 16.96
CA ARG A 395 7.14 -9.05 18.39
C ARG A 395 6.94 -7.75 19.17
N LEU A 396 6.92 -6.60 18.49
CA LEU A 396 6.77 -5.28 19.12
C LEU A 396 5.51 -5.13 19.99
N PRO A 397 4.32 -5.62 19.59
CA PRO A 397 3.12 -5.55 20.42
C PRO A 397 3.25 -6.38 21.71
N LEU A 398 3.97 -7.50 21.67
CA LEU A 398 4.20 -8.36 22.83
C LEU A 398 5.19 -7.74 23.80
N ILE A 399 6.26 -7.15 23.27
CA ILE A 399 7.21 -6.35 24.06
C ILE A 399 6.49 -5.15 24.69
N ALA A 400 5.61 -4.47 23.94
CA ALA A 400 4.78 -3.37 24.44
C ALA A 400 3.90 -3.79 25.62
N ALA A 401 3.16 -4.89 25.44
CA ALA A 401 2.30 -5.45 26.47
C ALA A 401 3.11 -5.85 27.71
N GLY A 402 4.28 -6.47 27.52
CA GLY A 402 5.20 -6.83 28.60
C GLY A 402 5.74 -5.62 29.36
N VAL A 403 6.21 -4.59 28.65
CA VAL A 403 6.71 -3.33 29.25
C VAL A 403 5.60 -2.61 30.00
N ALA A 404 4.39 -2.53 29.44
CA ALA A 404 3.25 -1.90 30.11
C ALA A 404 2.78 -2.66 31.35
N THR A 405 2.85 -4.00 31.30
CA THR A 405 2.59 -4.88 32.44
C THR A 405 3.62 -4.64 33.55
N ALA A 406 4.91 -4.59 33.19
CA ALA A 406 6.00 -4.31 34.12
C ALA A 406 5.90 -2.90 34.72
N ALA A 407 5.58 -1.88 33.92
CA ALA A 407 5.41 -0.50 34.38
C ALA A 407 4.21 -0.34 35.32
N SER A 408 3.07 -0.97 34.98
CA SER A 408 1.87 -0.96 35.82
C SER A 408 2.10 -1.72 37.14
N GLY A 409 2.83 -2.83 37.09
CA GLY A 409 3.26 -3.59 38.27
C GLY A 409 4.25 -2.83 39.15
N ALA A 410 5.27 -2.20 38.56
CA ALA A 410 6.28 -1.40 39.27
C ALA A 410 5.67 -0.16 39.93
N GLY A 411 4.76 0.54 39.24
CA GLY A 411 4.02 1.67 39.82
C GLY A 411 3.13 1.26 41.00
N ALA A 412 2.46 0.11 40.89
CA ALA A 412 1.68 -0.46 41.99
C ALA A 412 2.57 -0.86 43.19
N LEU A 413 3.76 -1.44 42.92
CA LEU A 413 4.74 -1.80 43.94
C LEU A 413 5.33 -0.57 44.63
N ALA A 414 5.78 0.44 43.87
CA ALA A 414 6.31 1.70 44.42
C ALA A 414 5.28 2.41 45.32
N TRP A 415 4.00 2.44 44.91
CA TRP A 415 2.94 3.00 45.73
C TRP A 415 2.69 2.21 47.02
N SER A 416 2.85 0.88 46.98
CA SER A 416 2.75 0.04 48.18
C SER A 416 3.92 0.26 49.15
N LEU A 417 5.13 0.50 48.63
CA LEU A 417 6.34 0.75 49.41
C LEU A 417 6.32 2.14 50.07
N LEU A 418 5.63 3.11 49.48
CA LEU A 418 5.41 4.46 50.06
C LEU A 418 4.30 4.50 51.13
N GLY A 419 3.89 3.35 51.68
CA GLY A 419 2.87 3.25 52.73
C GLY A 419 1.42 3.26 52.22
N GLY A 420 1.21 3.20 50.90
CA GLY A 420 -0.12 3.07 50.32
C GLY A 420 -0.69 1.66 50.50
N GLY A 421 -1.82 1.53 51.22
CA GLY A 421 -2.50 0.22 51.33
C GLY A 421 -2.91 -0.37 49.97
N GLY A 422 -3.29 -1.66 49.92
CA GLY A 422 -3.60 -2.38 48.66
C GLY A 422 -4.67 -1.72 47.77
N ARG A 423 -5.57 -0.92 48.35
CA ARG A 423 -6.54 -0.09 47.61
C ARG A 423 -5.88 1.07 46.83
N GLY A 424 -4.76 1.61 47.31
CA GLY A 424 -3.97 2.63 46.62
C GLY A 424 -3.25 2.08 45.38
N ALA A 425 -2.66 0.89 45.50
CA ALA A 425 -2.02 0.19 44.37
C ALA A 425 -3.03 -0.15 43.26
N GLY A 426 -4.22 -0.65 43.61
CA GLY A 426 -5.30 -0.90 42.64
C GLY A 426 -5.87 0.36 42.00
N ARG A 427 -5.83 1.52 42.69
CA ARG A 427 -6.20 2.82 42.10
C ARG A 427 -5.13 3.31 41.14
N ALA A 428 -3.86 3.23 41.50
CA ALA A 428 -2.76 3.61 40.64
C ALA A 428 -2.79 2.81 39.33
N ALA A 429 -2.97 1.48 39.41
CA ALA A 429 -3.10 0.63 38.23
C ALA A 429 -4.34 0.97 37.38
N ALA A 430 -5.49 1.28 38.00
CA ALA A 430 -6.70 1.69 37.27
C ALA A 430 -6.54 3.04 36.57
N VAL A 431 -5.87 4.01 37.20
CA VAL A 431 -5.54 5.30 36.59
C VAL A 431 -4.54 5.12 35.44
N THR A 432 -3.50 4.30 35.61
CA THR A 432 -2.54 3.96 34.55
C THR A 432 -3.25 3.30 33.37
N TRP A 433 -4.16 2.34 33.60
CA TRP A 433 -4.95 1.73 32.54
C TRP A 433 -5.84 2.75 31.83
N LEU A 434 -6.52 3.64 32.57
CA LEU A 434 -7.34 4.69 31.98
C LEU A 434 -6.51 5.64 31.09
N LEU A 435 -5.34 6.08 31.56
CA LEU A 435 -4.43 6.95 30.79
C LEU A 435 -3.90 6.25 29.54
N MET A 436 -3.54 4.97 29.65
CA MET A 436 -3.13 4.16 28.50
C MET A 436 -4.29 3.99 27.53
N ALA A 437 -5.52 3.74 28.01
CA ALA A 437 -6.71 3.59 27.16
C ALA A 437 -7.02 4.88 26.39
N ALA A 438 -6.89 6.04 27.04
CA ALA A 438 -7.00 7.34 26.39
C ALA A 438 -5.87 7.55 25.35
N ALA A 439 -4.62 7.18 25.69
CA ALA A 439 -3.49 7.26 24.77
C ALA A 439 -3.68 6.35 23.54
N ALA A 440 -4.17 5.13 23.71
CA ALA A 440 -4.48 4.22 22.60
C ALA A 440 -5.61 4.74 21.72
N ALA A 441 -6.69 5.28 22.31
CA ALA A 441 -7.76 5.91 21.56
C ALA A 441 -7.24 7.10 20.71
N GLY A 442 -6.39 7.95 21.29
CA GLY A 442 -5.71 9.04 20.59
C GLY A 442 -4.73 8.57 19.52
N GLY A 443 -4.00 7.48 19.80
CA GLY A 443 -3.07 6.83 18.87
C GLY A 443 -3.77 6.28 17.63
N VAL A 444 -4.90 5.60 17.81
CA VAL A 444 -5.75 5.11 16.70
C VAL A 444 -6.27 6.27 15.86
N TRP A 445 -6.72 7.35 16.50
CA TRP A 445 -7.18 8.55 15.76
C TRP A 445 -6.04 9.18 14.96
N ARG A 446 -4.85 9.33 15.55
CA ARG A 446 -3.65 9.84 14.87
C ARG A 446 -3.22 8.94 13.71
N ALA A 447 -3.31 7.62 13.86
CA ALA A 447 -3.02 6.67 12.78
C ALA A 447 -3.99 6.82 11.62
N ARG A 448 -5.29 6.96 11.90
CA ARG A 448 -6.31 7.19 10.86
C ARG A 448 -6.11 8.53 10.14
N ALA A 449 -5.79 9.59 10.88
CA ALA A 449 -5.51 10.91 10.30
C ALA A 449 -4.25 10.88 9.40
N ALA A 450 -3.16 10.28 9.87
CA ALA A 450 -1.93 10.14 9.10
C ALA A 450 -2.14 9.27 7.85
N TYR A 451 -2.95 8.21 7.95
CA TYR A 451 -3.33 7.39 6.80
C TYR A 451 -4.17 8.18 5.78
N ALA A 452 -5.11 9.02 6.22
CA ALA A 452 -5.87 9.87 5.32
C ALA A 452 -4.97 10.85 4.55
N THR A 453 -4.01 11.48 5.24
CA THR A 453 -2.99 12.32 4.58
C THR A 453 -2.17 11.52 3.57
N TYR A 454 -1.72 10.32 3.94
CA TYR A 454 -1.00 9.43 3.03
C TYR A 454 -1.82 9.05 1.79
N ALA A 455 -3.09 8.70 1.96
CA ALA A 455 -4.00 8.35 0.87
C ALA A 455 -4.17 9.52 -0.11
N ASP A 456 -4.35 10.73 0.40
CA ASP A 456 -4.56 11.94 -0.40
C ASP A 456 -3.31 12.39 -1.16
N GLU A 457 -2.15 12.34 -0.49
CA GLU A 457 -0.87 12.67 -1.13
C GLU A 457 -0.47 11.62 -2.17
N THR A 458 -0.66 10.34 -1.86
CA THR A 458 -0.39 9.24 -2.79
C THR A 458 -1.26 9.34 -4.04
N TRP A 459 -2.57 9.59 -3.88
CA TRP A 459 -3.47 9.80 -5.02
C TRP A 459 -3.00 10.94 -5.92
N ARG A 460 -2.70 12.11 -5.34
CA ARG A 460 -2.22 13.29 -6.10
C ARG A 460 -0.90 12.99 -6.81
N ALA A 461 0.04 12.37 -6.12
CA ALA A 461 1.35 12.03 -6.67
C ALA A 461 1.24 10.99 -7.80
N LEU A 462 0.36 9.98 -7.68
CA LEU A 462 0.11 8.99 -8.73
C LEU A 462 -0.54 9.62 -9.96
N GLN A 463 -1.54 10.48 -9.78
CA GLN A 463 -2.15 11.21 -10.91
C GLN A 463 -1.13 12.06 -11.66
N GLN A 464 -0.30 12.80 -10.92
CA GLN A 464 0.76 13.62 -11.51
C GLN A 464 1.78 12.76 -12.24
N ALA A 465 2.21 11.63 -11.67
CA ALA A 465 3.20 10.74 -12.27
C ALA A 465 2.74 10.08 -13.58
N GLN A 466 1.43 9.96 -13.82
CA GLN A 466 0.89 9.44 -15.07
C GLN A 466 0.96 10.47 -16.21
N THR A 467 0.96 11.76 -15.90
CA THR A 467 1.02 12.84 -16.90
C THR A 467 2.41 13.44 -17.04
N GLU A 468 3.09 13.60 -15.92
CA GLU A 468 4.38 14.27 -15.81
C GLU A 468 5.45 13.25 -15.44
N PHE A 469 6.54 13.29 -16.18
CA PHE A 469 7.71 12.50 -15.84
C PHE A 469 8.52 13.26 -14.78
N PRO A 470 9.10 12.59 -13.77
CA PRO A 470 9.74 13.26 -12.65
C PRO A 470 10.91 14.16 -13.08
N GLY A 471 10.92 15.38 -12.54
CA GLY A 471 11.94 16.40 -12.78
C GLY A 471 11.76 17.16 -14.10
N GLY A 472 12.31 18.38 -14.18
CA GLY A 472 12.26 19.21 -15.39
C GLY A 472 13.03 18.63 -16.59
N ALA A 473 13.85 17.60 -16.37
CA ALA A 473 14.70 16.97 -17.40
C ALA A 473 13.91 16.30 -18.54
N ALA A 474 12.70 15.84 -18.26
CA ALA A 474 11.80 15.26 -19.26
C ALA A 474 10.84 16.30 -19.89
N SER A 475 10.90 17.56 -19.46
CA SER A 475 10.06 18.61 -20.04
C SER A 475 10.38 18.79 -21.53
N GLY A 476 9.32 18.94 -22.33
CA GLY A 476 9.43 19.06 -23.79
C GLY A 476 10.02 17.82 -24.48
N LEU A 477 10.21 16.68 -23.80
CA LEU A 477 10.68 15.44 -24.44
C LEU A 477 9.67 14.89 -25.46
N PRO A 478 8.34 14.88 -25.19
CA PRO A 478 7.36 14.49 -26.22
C PRO A 478 7.43 15.38 -27.47
N ALA A 479 7.57 16.70 -27.30
CA ALA A 479 7.72 17.63 -28.41
C ALA A 479 9.03 17.41 -29.18
N ALA A 480 10.12 17.09 -28.47
CA ALA A 480 11.41 16.77 -29.09
C ALA A 480 11.38 15.46 -29.88
N LEU A 481 10.70 14.43 -29.36
CA LEU A 481 10.48 13.17 -30.07
C LEU A 481 9.60 13.36 -31.30
N ALA A 482 8.56 14.19 -31.21
CA ALA A 482 7.72 14.51 -32.36
C ALA A 482 8.44 15.34 -33.43
N ALA A 483 9.36 16.22 -33.03
CA ALA A 483 10.18 17.02 -33.93
C ALA A 483 11.33 16.22 -34.55
N TRP A 484 11.86 15.23 -33.82
CA TRP A 484 12.91 14.34 -34.28
C TRP A 484 12.35 13.38 -35.33
N ARG A 485 12.90 13.45 -36.55
CA ARG A 485 12.57 12.51 -37.62
C ARG A 485 13.71 11.53 -37.76
N PRO A 486 13.44 10.21 -37.82
CA PRO A 486 14.46 9.27 -38.20
C PRO A 486 14.96 9.61 -39.63
N PRO A 487 16.28 9.56 -39.87
CA PRO A 487 16.84 9.81 -41.19
C PRO A 487 16.32 8.76 -42.19
N GLY A 488 15.63 9.21 -43.25
CA GLY A 488 15.03 8.35 -44.28
C GLY A 488 13.55 8.59 -44.58
N GLY A 489 12.83 9.30 -43.70
CA GLY A 489 11.41 9.62 -43.90
C GLY A 489 11.18 10.69 -44.98
N THR A 490 10.96 10.29 -46.23
CA THR A 490 10.34 11.17 -47.23
C THR A 490 8.87 11.44 -46.86
N ARG A 491 8.45 12.70 -47.02
CA ARG A 491 7.07 13.17 -46.83
C ARG A 491 6.13 12.54 -47.85
#